data_AF-A0A933X678-F1
#
_entry.id   AF-A0A933X678-F1
#
_cell.length_a   1.000
_cell.length_b   1.000
_cell.length_c   1.000
_cell.angle_alpha   90.00
_cell.angle_beta   90.00
_cell.angle_gamma   90.00
#
_symmetry.space_group_name_H-M   'P 1'
#
loop_
_entity.id
_entity.type
_entity.pdbx_description
1 polymer ?
#
loop_
_entity_poly.entity_id
_entity_poly.type
_entity_poly.pdbx_seq_one_letter_code
_entity_poly.pdbx_strand_id
1 'polypeptide(L)' 'MARCASRFQETLKKHPAAWACFKSLAPSHRRRYVGWIDAAKQGETKARRLLEAMRLLTAGKRLGLK' A
#
# COMPACT_ATOMS: atom_id res chain seq x y z
N MET A 1 -2.29 -17.66 -6.71
CA MET A 1 -1.25 -16.97 -5.92
C MET A 1 -0.99 -15.60 -6.52
N ALA A 2 -1.63 -14.57 -5.95
CA ALA A 2 -1.64 -13.21 -6.51
C ALA A 2 -0.30 -12.49 -6.24
N ARG A 3 0.49 -12.28 -7.30
CA ARG A 3 1.74 -11.49 -7.30
C ARG A 3 1.49 -9.96 -7.23
N CYS A 4 0.43 -9.51 -6.56
CA CYS A 4 0.13 -8.08 -6.42
C CYS A 4 0.94 -7.39 -5.32
N ALA A 5 1.34 -8.12 -4.28
CA ALA A 5 2.14 -7.56 -3.19
C ALA A 5 3.52 -7.06 -3.67
N SER A 6 4.14 -7.75 -4.64
CA SER A 6 5.44 -7.40 -5.19
C SER A 6 5.41 -6.05 -5.92
N ARG A 7 4.44 -5.83 -6.82
CA ARG A 7 4.34 -4.56 -7.58
C ARG A 7 4.10 -3.35 -6.67
N PHE A 8 3.36 -3.52 -5.57
CA PHE A 8 3.16 -2.46 -4.58
C PHE A 8 4.47 -2.10 -3.87
N GLN A 9 5.21 -3.10 -3.38
CA GLN A 9 6.48 -2.87 -2.71
C GLN A 9 7.51 -2.25 -3.65
N GLU A 10 7.57 -2.67 -4.91
CA GLU A 10 8.45 -2.07 -5.92
C GLU A 10 8.13 -0.60 -6.16
N THR A 11 6.85 -0.25 -6.26
CA THR A 11 6.46 1.14 -6.48
C THR A 11 6.75 1.99 -5.24
N LEU A 12 6.55 1.46 -4.03
CA LEU A 12 6.96 2.14 -2.80
C LEU A 12 8.47 2.33 -2.71
N LYS A 13 9.28 1.34 -3.12
CA LYS A 13 10.74 1.46 -3.14
C LYS A 13 11.23 2.61 -4.02
N LYS A 14 10.49 2.97 -5.08
CA LYS A 14 10.79 4.16 -5.90
C LYS A 14 10.54 5.49 -5.18
N HIS A 15 9.76 5.47 -4.09
CA HIS A 15 9.45 6.64 -3.27
C HIS A 15 9.98 6.45 -1.84
N PRO A 16 11.22 6.89 -1.54
CA PRO A 16 11.86 6.62 -0.26
C PRO A 16 11.07 7.13 0.95
N ALA A 17 10.37 8.26 0.84
CA ALA A 17 9.49 8.78 1.89
C ALA A 17 8.34 7.82 2.23
N ALA A 18 7.61 7.36 1.21
CA ALA A 18 6.52 6.40 1.39
C ALA A 18 7.03 5.03 1.89
N TRP A 19 8.20 4.59 1.40
CA TRP A 19 8.85 3.35 1.86
C TRP A 19 9.30 3.42 3.32
N ALA A 20 9.86 4.55 3.77
CA ALA A 20 10.26 4.76 5.16
C ALA A 20 9.05 4.73 6.09
N CYS A 21 7.96 5.45 5.75
CA CYS A 21 6.71 5.37 6.50
C CYS A 21 6.15 3.94 6.52
N PHE A 22 6.13 3.26 5.37
CA PHE A 22 5.64 1.88 5.29
C PHE A 22 6.46 0.91 6.14
N LYS A 23 7.80 1.05 6.18
CA LYS A 23 8.66 0.26 7.07
C LYS A 23 8.48 0.59 8.55
N SER A 24 8.20 1.86 8.86
CA SER A 24 7.91 2.31 10.23
C SER A 24 6.56 1.78 10.75
N LEU A 25 5.62 1.44 9.86
CA LEU A 25 4.35 0.83 10.24
C LEU A 25 4.51 -0.57 10.85
N ALA A 26 3.70 -0.84 11.89
CA ALA A 26 3.61 -2.16 12.50
C ALA A 26 3.22 -3.25 11.46
N PRO A 27 3.68 -4.51 11.64
CA PRO A 27 3.42 -5.60 10.68
C PRO A 27 1.94 -5.81 10.36
N SER A 28 1.05 -5.56 11.33
CA SER A 28 -0.41 -5.66 11.18
C SER A 28 -0.96 -4.63 10.19
N HIS A 29 -0.46 -3.39 10.23
CA HIS A 29 -0.84 -2.34 9.29
C HIS A 29 -0.32 -2.62 7.88
N ARG A 30 0.93 -3.11 7.76
CA ARG A 30 1.49 -3.52 6.46
C ARG A 30 0.64 -4.61 5.80
N ARG A 31 0.25 -5.64 6.57
CA ARG A 31 -0.67 -6.69 6.10
C ARG A 31 -2.03 -6.13 5.68
N ARG A 32 -2.57 -5.15 6.41
CA ARG A 32 -3.84 -4.50 6.08
C ARG A 32 -3.77 -3.76 4.73
N TYR A 33 -2.71 -3.00 4.46
CA TYR A 33 -2.50 -2.36 3.16
C TYR A 33 -2.44 -3.38 2.01
N VAL A 34 -1.65 -4.44 2.20
CA VAL A 34 -1.50 -5.50 1.20
C VAL A 34 -2.85 -6.20 0.95
N GLY A 35 -3.57 -6.58 2.01
CA GLY A 35 -4.89 -7.20 1.90
C GLY A 35 -5.93 -6.28 1.28
N TRP A 36 -5.89 -4.98 1.57
CA TRP A 36 -6.79 -4.01 0.94
C TRP A 36 -6.54 -3.87 -0.56
N ILE A 37 -5.28 -3.82 -0.99
CA ILE A 37 -4.95 -3.76 -2.41
C ILE A 37 -5.29 -5.11 -3.10
N ASP A 38 -5.00 -6.22 -2.45
CA ASP A 38 -5.28 -7.56 -2.98
C ASP A 38 -6.78 -7.87 -3.08
N ALA A 39 -7.58 -7.33 -2.16
CA ALA A 39 -9.05 -7.44 -2.18
C ALA A 39 -9.71 -6.79 -3.40
N ALA A 40 -9.01 -5.91 -4.13
CA ALA A 40 -9.53 -5.38 -5.38
C ALA A 40 -9.37 -6.43 -6.49
N LYS A 41 -10.47 -6.85 -7.14
CA LYS A 41 -10.40 -7.78 -8.29
C LYS A 41 -9.97 -7.08 -9.59
N GLN A 42 -10.36 -5.83 -9.75
CA GLN A 42 -10.10 -5.02 -10.95
C GLN A 42 -8.73 -4.34 -10.91
N GLY A 43 -8.00 -4.39 -12.03
CA GLY A 43 -6.68 -3.76 -12.17
C GLY A 43 -6.72 -2.24 -11.99
N GLU A 44 -7.76 -1.59 -12.50
CA GLU A 44 -7.95 -0.14 -12.31
C GLU A 44 -8.15 0.21 -10.82
N THR A 45 -8.96 -0.58 -10.10
CA THR A 45 -9.19 -0.37 -8.66
C THR A 45 -7.91 -0.60 -7.86
N LYS A 46 -7.08 -1.57 -8.25
CA LYS A 46 -5.75 -1.76 -7.65
C LYS A 46 -4.87 -0.52 -7.84
N ALA A 47 -4.85 0.06 -9.04
CA ALA A 47 -4.09 1.27 -9.33
C ALA A 47 -4.60 2.47 -8.50
N ARG A 48 -5.92 2.66 -8.38
CA ARG A 48 -6.49 3.70 -7.50
C ARG A 48 -6.12 3.50 -6.04
N ARG A 49 -6.26 2.28 -5.50
CA ARG A 49 -5.86 1.95 -4.12
C ARG A 49 -4.36 2.11 -3.89
N LEU A 50 -3.54 1.83 -4.90
CA LEU A 50 -2.09 2.04 -4.87
C LEU A 50 -1.74 3.52 -4.69
N LEU A 51 -2.33 4.39 -5.51
CA LEU A 51 -2.15 5.84 -5.43
C LEU A 51 -2.64 6.40 -4.09
N GLU A 52 -3.78 5.92 -3.62
CA GLU A 52 -4.34 6.31 -2.32
C GLU A 52 -3.41 5.88 -1.17
N ALA A 53 -2.89 4.65 -1.23
CA ALA A 53 -1.93 4.15 -0.25
C ALA A 53 -0.67 5.00 -0.24
N MET A 54 -0.17 5.40 -1.40
CA MET A 54 0.99 6.30 -1.51
C MET A 54 0.72 7.67 -0.91
N ARG A 55 -0.44 8.28 -1.20
CA ARG A 55 -0.82 9.56 -0.60
C ARG A 55 -0.86 9.47 0.92
N LEU A 56 -1.48 8.42 1.46
CA LEU A 56 -1.58 8.20 2.90
C LEU A 56 -0.20 7.99 3.53
N LEU A 57 0.63 7.13 2.95
CA LEU A 57 1.98 6.84 3.44
C LEU A 57 2.88 8.08 3.38
N THR A 58 2.79 8.87 2.31
CA THR A 58 3.55 10.12 2.17
C THR A 58 3.06 11.18 3.16
N ALA A 59 1.76 11.21 3.44
CA ALA A 59 1.18 12.09 4.44
C ALA A 59 1.35 11.58 5.89
N GLY A 60 2.00 10.43 6.11
CA GLY A 60 2.09 9.79 7.43
C GLY A 60 0.75 9.35 8.02
N LYS A 61 -0.32 9.32 7.21
CA LYS A 61 -1.67 8.92 7.61
C LYS A 61 -1.81 7.41 7.50
N ARG A 62 -2.52 6.83 8.48
CA ARG A 62 -2.82 5.38 8.50
C ARG A 62 -4.03 5.09 7.61
N LEU A 63 -4.08 3.90 7.04
CA LEU A 63 -5.25 3.42 6.31
C LEU A 63 -6.45 3.31 7.26
N GLY A 64 -7.32 4.32 7.23
CA GLY A 64 -8.57 4.36 7.96
C GLY A 64 -9.65 3.50 7.30
N LEU A 65 -9.40 2.19 7.21
CA LEU A 65 -10.48 1.24 6.95
C LEU A 65 -11.31 1.17 8.23
N LYS A 66 -12.48 1.80 8.21
CA LYS A 66 -13.52 1.62 9.22
C LYS A 66 -14.28 0.33 8.92
#